data_AF-A0A9E4YNG1-F1
#
_entry.id   AF-A0A9E4YNG1-F1
#
_cell.length_a   1.000
_cell.length_b   1.000
_cell.length_c   1.000
_cell.angle_alpha   90.00
_cell.angle_beta   90.00
_cell.angle_gamma   90.00
#
_symmetry.space_group_name_H-M   'P 1'
#
loop_
_entity.id
_entity.type
_entity.pdbx_description
1 polymer ?
#
loop_
_entity_poly.entity_id
_entity_poly.type
_entity_poly.pdbx_seq_one_letter_code
_entity_poly.pdbx_strand_id
1 'polypeptide(L)'
;MSFPSPFYRWRPHPWHGLEVGPDPPGLVHVYIETGPFDLVKYEVDKETGYLRVDRPHRFSSHNPTLYGFIPRTYCGEGVCELMDGAKRGDHDPLDICVVSERSIERAEVIVNARVVGGLPMLDGGEADDKIIAILENDPIWSQVEALEDLPSALIDRLRHYFETYKALPDQPADISIAAAYGREHAEEVIQAAMKDYEMEFGGGNGFP
;
A
#
# COMPACT_ATOMS: atom_id res chain seq x y z
N MET A 1 -2.95 -35.12 1.82
CA MET A 1 -2.48 -33.85 1.24
C MET A 1 -1.01 -33.72 1.59
N SER A 2 -0.12 -33.60 0.60
CA SER A 2 1.26 -33.19 0.85
C SER A 2 1.26 -31.73 1.32
N PHE A 3 2.18 -31.38 2.22
CA PHE A 3 2.38 -29.98 2.57
C PHE A 3 2.72 -29.19 1.29
N PRO A 4 2.10 -28.02 1.07
CA PRO A 4 2.43 -27.18 -0.07
C PRO A 4 3.92 -26.79 0.00
N SER A 5 4.59 -26.83 -1.15
CA SER A 5 5.96 -26.32 -1.31
C SER A 5 5.88 -24.94 -1.96
N PRO A 6 6.62 -23.94 -1.45
CA PRO A 6 7.59 -24.05 -0.36
C PRO A 6 6.95 -24.03 1.05
N PHE A 7 7.58 -24.77 1.98
CA PHE A 7 7.38 -24.59 3.43
C PHE A 7 8.56 -23.80 3.97
N TYR A 8 8.30 -22.67 4.61
CA TYR A 8 9.32 -21.88 5.30
C TYR A 8 9.49 -22.39 6.74
N ARG A 9 10.73 -22.72 7.11
CA ARG A 9 11.06 -23.15 8.48
C ARG A 9 10.78 -22.07 9.53
N TRP A 10 10.95 -20.81 9.13
CA TRP A 10 10.68 -19.62 9.92
C TRP A 10 9.58 -18.80 9.24
N ARG A 11 8.89 -17.95 10.01
CA ARG A 11 7.93 -17.02 9.44
C ARG A 11 8.65 -16.14 8.40
N PRO A 12 8.21 -16.10 7.13
CA PRO A 12 8.81 -15.23 6.15
C PRO A 12 8.60 -13.77 6.56
N HIS A 13 9.62 -12.94 6.34
CA HIS A 13 9.51 -11.48 6.52
C HIS A 13 8.38 -10.94 5.64
N PRO A 14 7.46 -10.10 6.13
CA PRO A 14 6.30 -9.66 5.34
C PRO A 14 6.70 -8.85 4.11
N TRP A 15 7.72 -8.00 4.20
CA TRP A 15 8.24 -7.27 3.03
C TRP A 15 8.99 -8.16 2.03
N HIS A 16 9.98 -8.92 2.51
CA HIS A 16 10.94 -9.59 1.63
C HIS A 16 10.62 -11.07 1.34
N GLY A 17 10.00 -11.75 2.30
CA GLY A 17 9.73 -13.18 2.25
C GLY A 17 8.44 -13.55 1.54
N LEU A 18 7.46 -12.65 1.50
CA LEU A 18 6.21 -12.85 0.75
C LEU A 18 6.39 -12.55 -0.73
N GLU A 19 5.60 -13.19 -1.58
CA GLU A 19 5.55 -12.91 -3.01
C GLU A 19 4.73 -11.64 -3.27
N VAL A 20 4.97 -10.97 -4.42
CA VAL A 20 4.24 -9.76 -4.81
C VAL A 20 2.75 -10.03 -4.97
N GLY A 21 2.39 -11.20 -5.46
CA GLY A 21 1.00 -11.60 -5.70
C GLY A 21 0.87 -12.72 -6.73
N PRO A 22 -0.34 -13.22 -6.93
CA PRO A 22 -0.61 -14.30 -7.88
C PRO A 22 -0.56 -13.88 -9.36
N ASP A 23 -0.85 -12.61 -9.68
CA ASP A 23 -0.81 -12.07 -11.05
C ASP A 23 -0.48 -10.56 -11.06
N PRO A 24 0.73 -10.16 -10.60
CA PRO A 24 1.12 -8.76 -10.57
C PRO A 24 1.35 -8.19 -11.99
N PRO A 25 1.10 -6.89 -12.21
CA PRO A 25 0.72 -5.88 -11.21
C PRO A 25 -0.80 -5.82 -10.91
N GLY A 26 -1.65 -6.55 -11.64
CA GLY A 26 -3.11 -6.40 -11.55
C GLY A 26 -3.76 -7.09 -10.35
N LEU A 27 -3.19 -8.18 -9.84
CA LEU A 27 -3.63 -8.91 -8.65
C LEU A 27 -2.43 -9.19 -7.74
N VAL A 28 -2.40 -8.47 -6.62
CA VAL A 28 -1.26 -8.44 -5.69
C VAL A 28 -1.62 -9.03 -4.33
N HIS A 29 -0.62 -9.50 -3.61
CA HIS A 29 -0.70 -9.69 -2.17
C HIS A 29 -0.53 -8.34 -1.48
N VAL A 30 -1.25 -8.16 -0.38
CA VAL A 30 -1.11 -7.00 0.49
C VAL A 30 -0.94 -7.47 1.92
N TYR A 31 0.09 -6.96 2.60
CA TYR A 31 0.24 -7.14 4.03
C TYR A 31 -0.45 -5.97 4.76
N ILE A 32 -1.55 -6.26 5.45
CA ILE A 32 -2.36 -5.24 6.13
C ILE A 32 -1.72 -4.84 7.46
N GLU A 33 -1.49 -3.54 7.62
CA GLU A 33 -0.91 -2.93 8.82
C GLU A 33 -1.98 -2.24 9.68
N THR A 34 -2.91 -1.52 9.05
CA THR A 34 -3.92 -0.71 9.74
C THR A 34 -5.29 -0.92 9.10
N GLY A 35 -6.33 -1.11 9.92
CA GLY A 35 -7.72 -1.18 9.50
C GLY A 35 -8.51 0.12 9.78
N PRO A 36 -9.75 0.24 9.28
CA PRO A 36 -10.49 1.50 9.35
C PRO A 36 -10.82 2.05 10.74
N PHE A 37 -10.79 1.20 11.76
CA PHE A 37 -11.16 1.55 13.14
C PHE A 37 -9.96 1.60 14.08
N ASP A 38 -8.75 1.45 13.55
CA ASP A 38 -7.56 1.58 14.36
C ASP A 38 -7.30 3.04 14.72
N LEU A 39 -7.01 3.26 16.01
CA LEU A 39 -6.67 4.58 16.58
C LEU A 39 -5.15 4.77 16.70
N VAL A 40 -4.40 3.80 16.20
CA VAL A 40 -2.95 3.72 16.27
C VAL A 40 -2.44 3.38 14.88
N LYS A 41 -1.42 4.10 14.43
CA LYS A 41 -0.68 3.77 13.23
C LYS A 41 0.32 2.68 13.56
N TYR A 42 0.18 1.56 12.89
CA TYR A 42 1.13 0.46 12.91
C TYR A 42 1.94 0.46 11.63
N GLU A 43 3.19 0.01 11.72
CA GLU A 43 4.08 -0.19 10.58
C GLU A 43 4.88 -1.47 10.79
N VAL A 44 5.26 -2.11 9.71
CA VAL A 44 6.26 -3.17 9.76
C VAL A 44 7.60 -2.58 10.22
N ASP A 45 8.16 -3.18 11.27
CA ASP A 45 9.54 -2.93 11.65
C ASP A 45 10.47 -3.57 10.59
N LYS A 46 11.10 -2.75 9.74
CA LYS A 46 11.90 -3.20 8.58
C LYS A 46 13.04 -4.16 8.93
N GLU A 47 13.53 -4.15 10.18
CA GLU A 47 14.60 -5.04 10.62
C GLU A 47 14.07 -6.44 10.95
N THR A 48 12.94 -6.50 11.67
CA THR A 48 12.43 -7.76 12.25
C THR A 48 11.24 -8.36 11.51
N GLY A 49 10.53 -7.56 10.73
CA GLY A 49 9.32 -7.94 10.01
C GLY A 49 8.07 -8.05 10.89
N TYR A 50 8.14 -7.63 12.16
CA TYR A 50 6.97 -7.60 13.04
C TYR A 50 6.21 -6.29 12.90
N LEU A 51 4.89 -6.35 13.08
CA LEU A 51 4.07 -5.16 13.19
C LEU A 51 4.39 -4.41 14.51
N ARG A 52 4.69 -3.13 14.40
CA ARG A 52 5.10 -2.26 15.50
C ARG A 52 4.27 -0.98 15.52
N VAL A 53 4.05 -0.43 16.71
CA VAL A 53 3.42 0.89 16.85
C VAL A 53 4.41 1.95 16.37
N ASP A 54 4.06 2.68 15.30
CA ASP A 54 4.71 3.93 14.92
C ASP A 54 4.26 5.02 15.92
N ARG A 55 2.94 5.26 15.97
CA ARG A 55 2.35 6.29 16.83
C ARG A 55 0.83 6.16 16.99
N PRO A 56 0.25 6.67 18.08
CA PRO A 56 -1.19 6.95 18.13
C PRO A 56 -1.61 7.97 17.05
N HIS A 57 -2.84 7.87 16.55
CA HIS A 57 -3.42 8.93 15.74
C HIS A 57 -3.49 10.22 16.55
N ARG A 58 -3.04 11.33 15.95
CA ARG A 58 -2.95 12.62 16.64
C ARG A 58 -4.32 13.26 16.83
N PHE A 59 -5.23 13.04 15.89
CA PHE A 59 -6.56 13.66 15.83
C PHE A 59 -7.62 12.61 15.44
N SER A 60 -8.76 13.06 14.91
CA SER A 60 -9.92 12.24 14.59
C SER A 60 -9.90 11.60 13.18
N SER A 61 -8.73 11.55 12.53
CA SER A 61 -8.59 10.96 11.20
C SER A 61 -8.56 9.43 11.28
N HIS A 62 -9.34 8.79 10.41
CA HIS A 62 -9.41 7.33 10.28
C HIS A 62 -9.27 6.98 8.80
N ASN A 63 -8.40 6.01 8.48
CA ASN A 63 -8.29 5.52 7.12
C ASN A 63 -9.62 4.80 6.76
N PRO A 64 -10.29 5.10 5.65
CA PRO A 64 -11.56 4.46 5.34
C PRO A 64 -11.43 3.03 4.77
N THR A 65 -10.21 2.54 4.55
CA THR A 65 -9.91 1.23 3.94
C THR A 65 -8.94 0.42 4.79
N LEU A 66 -8.74 -0.85 4.44
CA LEU A 66 -7.59 -1.59 4.92
C LEU A 66 -6.33 -0.98 4.28
N TYR A 67 -5.28 -0.79 5.07
CA TYR A 67 -4.06 -0.13 4.64
C TYR A 67 -2.85 -0.98 4.96
N GLY A 68 -1.89 -0.99 4.04
CA GLY A 68 -0.59 -1.60 4.21
C GLY A 68 0.18 -1.49 2.91
N PHE A 69 0.99 -2.50 2.59
CA PHE A 69 1.89 -2.43 1.45
C PHE A 69 1.91 -3.70 0.60
N ILE A 70 2.43 -3.57 -0.62
CA ILE A 70 2.69 -4.68 -1.55
C ILE A 70 4.08 -5.26 -1.26
N PRO A 71 4.21 -6.55 -0.89
CA PRO A 71 5.51 -7.17 -0.67
C PRO A 71 6.43 -7.10 -1.90
N ARG A 72 7.74 -7.08 -1.66
CA ARG A 72 8.80 -6.98 -2.69
C ARG A 72 8.60 -5.83 -3.68
N THR A 73 8.14 -4.69 -3.17
CA THR A 73 8.16 -3.40 -3.84
C THR A 73 9.01 -2.42 -3.04
N TYR A 74 9.52 -1.39 -3.69
CA TYR A 74 10.32 -0.35 -3.07
C TYR A 74 10.13 0.94 -3.87
N CYS A 75 9.78 2.04 -3.22
CA CYS A 75 9.63 3.33 -3.87
C CYS A 75 11.00 4.01 -3.99
N GLY A 76 11.69 3.73 -5.10
CA GLY A 76 13.03 4.24 -5.41
C GLY A 76 13.03 5.30 -6.51
N GLU A 77 14.01 5.22 -7.41
CA GLU A 77 14.18 6.15 -8.52
C GLU A 77 13.08 5.99 -9.57
N GLY A 78 12.70 4.75 -9.93
CA GLY A 78 11.67 4.49 -10.92
C GLY A 78 10.29 5.01 -10.50
N VAL A 79 9.91 4.83 -9.24
CA VAL A 79 8.66 5.41 -8.70
C VAL A 79 8.73 6.94 -8.69
N CYS A 80 9.88 7.51 -8.31
CA CYS A 80 10.06 8.96 -8.33
C CYS A 80 9.88 9.57 -9.73
N GLU A 81 10.37 8.90 -10.77
CA GLU A 81 10.26 9.38 -12.17
C GLU A 81 8.80 9.44 -12.67
N LEU A 82 7.91 8.64 -12.10
CA LEU A 82 6.49 8.62 -12.45
C LEU A 82 5.68 9.71 -11.73
N MET A 83 6.23 10.34 -10.70
CA MET A 83 5.53 11.36 -9.92
C MET A 83 6.03 12.76 -10.24
N ASP A 84 5.17 13.53 -10.90
CA ASP A 84 5.41 14.95 -11.19
C ASP A 84 5.69 15.74 -9.90
N GLY A 85 6.90 16.32 -9.81
CA GLY A 85 7.30 17.17 -8.69
C GLY A 85 8.01 16.43 -7.55
N ALA A 86 8.09 15.11 -7.59
CA ALA A 86 8.88 14.33 -6.64
C ALA A 86 10.38 14.58 -6.85
N LYS A 87 11.13 14.55 -5.75
CA LYS A 87 12.60 14.67 -5.73
C LYS A 87 13.29 13.32 -5.52
N ARG A 88 12.58 12.39 -4.90
CA ARG A 88 12.97 11.01 -4.61
C ARG A 88 11.72 10.19 -4.26
N GLY A 89 11.83 8.87 -4.24
CA GLY A 89 10.87 8.03 -3.53
C GLY A 89 11.00 8.16 -2.02
N ASP A 90 10.00 7.68 -1.29
CA ASP A 90 9.98 7.65 0.18
C ASP A 90 10.92 6.57 0.78
N HIS A 91 11.39 5.63 -0.03
CA HIS A 91 12.20 4.47 0.37
C HIS A 91 11.46 3.47 1.29
N ASP A 92 10.15 3.38 1.13
CA ASP A 92 9.27 2.40 1.74
C ASP A 92 8.75 1.38 0.68
N PRO A 93 8.17 0.24 1.12
CA PRO A 93 7.35 -0.58 0.23
C PRO A 93 6.17 0.22 -0.30
N LEU A 94 5.71 -0.07 -1.52
CA LEU A 94 4.61 0.66 -2.15
C LEU A 94 3.29 0.45 -1.38
N ASP A 95 2.72 1.57 -0.95
CA ASP A 95 1.48 1.63 -0.16
C ASP A 95 0.24 1.31 -0.99
N ILE A 96 -0.73 0.68 -0.33
CA ILE A 96 -1.99 0.28 -0.95
C ILE A 96 -3.17 0.34 0.03
N CYS A 97 -4.28 0.88 -0.46
CA CYS A 97 -5.59 0.97 0.17
C CYS A 97 -6.52 -0.10 -0.42
N VAL A 98 -6.93 -1.07 0.39
CA VAL A 98 -7.80 -2.18 -0.03
C VAL A 98 -9.23 -1.94 0.45
N VAL A 99 -10.14 -1.77 -0.50
CA VAL A 99 -11.58 -1.65 -0.27
C VAL A 99 -12.19 -3.03 -0.03
N SER A 100 -12.98 -3.15 1.03
CA SER A 100 -13.72 -4.34 1.43
C SER A 100 -15.03 -3.92 2.07
N GLU A 101 -16.12 -4.65 1.83
CA GLU A 101 -17.37 -4.45 2.58
C GLU A 101 -17.23 -4.89 4.05
N ARG A 102 -16.47 -5.95 4.31
CA ARG A 102 -16.25 -6.47 5.66
C ARG A 102 -15.01 -5.86 6.30
N SER A 103 -15.14 -5.54 7.58
CA SER A 103 -13.98 -5.20 8.41
C SER A 103 -13.10 -6.43 8.61
N ILE A 104 -11.79 -6.20 8.62
CA ILE A 104 -10.79 -7.16 9.07
C ILE A 104 -10.14 -6.55 10.31
N GLU A 105 -10.43 -7.13 11.48
CA GLU A 105 -9.96 -6.63 12.79
C GLU A 105 -8.71 -7.37 13.29
N ARG A 106 -8.13 -8.24 12.46
CA ARG A 106 -6.93 -8.99 12.79
C ARG A 106 -5.71 -8.25 12.25
N ALA A 107 -4.69 -8.12 13.09
CA ALA A 107 -3.38 -7.66 12.68
C ALA A 107 -2.65 -8.72 11.83
N GLU A 108 -1.72 -8.26 11.00
CA GLU A 108 -0.79 -9.12 10.25
C GLU A 108 -1.49 -10.08 9.28
N VAL A 109 -2.53 -9.59 8.60
CA VAL A 109 -3.30 -10.36 7.61
C VAL A 109 -2.76 -10.10 6.21
N ILE A 110 -2.61 -11.17 5.42
CA ILE A 110 -2.32 -11.09 3.99
C ILE A 110 -3.63 -11.23 3.24
N VAL A 111 -3.88 -10.33 2.29
CA VAL A 111 -5.04 -10.40 1.39
C VAL A 111 -4.60 -10.40 -0.06
N ASN A 112 -5.44 -10.94 -0.94
CA ASN A 112 -5.32 -10.71 -2.37
C ASN A 112 -6.13 -9.47 -2.73
N ALA A 113 -5.55 -8.56 -3.50
CA ALA A 113 -6.18 -7.31 -3.88
C ALA A 113 -6.03 -7.05 -5.38
N ARG A 114 -7.16 -6.75 -6.04
CA ARG A 114 -7.21 -6.45 -7.46
C ARG A 114 -7.13 -4.94 -7.67
N VAL A 115 -6.10 -4.49 -8.39
CA VAL A 115 -5.75 -3.07 -8.54
C VAL A 115 -6.73 -2.37 -9.48
N VAL A 116 -7.18 -1.17 -9.08
CA VAL A 116 -8.16 -0.39 -9.85
C VAL A 116 -7.73 1.05 -10.12
N GLY A 117 -6.75 1.58 -9.39
CA GLY A 117 -6.20 2.93 -9.60
C GLY A 117 -5.26 3.34 -8.48
N GLY A 118 -5.09 4.64 -8.27
CA GLY A 118 -4.28 5.17 -7.16
C GLY A 118 -4.40 6.67 -6.95
N LEU A 119 -3.80 7.15 -5.86
CA LEU A 119 -3.68 8.57 -5.53
C LEU A 119 -2.22 9.00 -5.63
N PRO A 120 -1.88 9.96 -6.51
CA PRO A 120 -0.54 10.52 -6.58
C PRO A 120 -0.35 11.48 -5.41
N MET A 121 0.36 11.03 -4.38
CA MET A 121 0.62 11.80 -3.17
C MET A 121 2.11 12.18 -3.09
N LEU A 122 2.36 13.47 -2.99
CA LEU A 122 3.66 14.03 -2.62
C LEU A 122 3.65 14.39 -1.13
N ASP A 123 4.55 13.80 -0.34
CA ASP A 123 4.77 14.14 1.07
C ASP A 123 6.17 14.74 1.24
N GLY A 124 6.25 16.06 1.49
CA GLY A 124 7.56 16.74 1.62
C GLY A 124 8.44 16.71 0.37
N GLY A 125 7.86 16.41 -0.80
CA GLY A 125 8.56 16.21 -2.07
C GLY A 125 9.03 14.78 -2.33
N GLU A 126 8.57 13.82 -1.54
CA GLU A 126 8.78 12.39 -1.74
C GLU A 126 7.59 11.77 -2.48
N ALA A 127 7.87 10.86 -3.41
CA ALA A 127 6.83 10.07 -4.07
C ALA A 127 6.28 9.03 -3.11
N ASP A 128 5.01 9.19 -2.75
CA ASP A 128 4.32 8.46 -1.69
C ASP A 128 2.95 7.96 -2.19
N ASP A 129 2.92 7.40 -3.41
CA ASP A 129 1.71 6.91 -4.08
C ASP A 129 0.88 5.97 -3.20
N LYS A 130 -0.45 6.12 -3.27
CA LYS A 130 -1.39 5.23 -2.59
C LYS A 130 -2.17 4.45 -3.64
N ILE A 131 -1.77 3.20 -3.89
CA ILE A 131 -2.51 2.31 -4.79
C ILE A 131 -3.91 2.06 -4.21
N ILE A 132 -4.93 1.99 -5.05
CA ILE A 132 -6.29 1.64 -4.67
C ILE A 132 -6.62 0.29 -5.30
N ALA A 133 -7.06 -0.64 -4.46
CA ALA A 133 -7.43 -1.99 -4.87
C ALA A 133 -8.68 -2.48 -4.14
N ILE A 134 -9.25 -3.57 -4.66
CA ILE A 134 -10.43 -4.24 -4.12
C ILE A 134 -10.01 -5.58 -3.54
N LEU A 135 -10.51 -5.92 -2.36
CA LEU A 135 -10.33 -7.26 -1.79
C LEU A 135 -10.86 -8.32 -2.77
N GLU A 136 -10.01 -9.26 -3.16
CA GLU A 136 -10.40 -10.35 -4.06
C GLU A 136 -11.49 -11.21 -3.43
N ASN A 137 -12.47 -11.63 -4.23
CA ASN A 137 -13.64 -12.41 -3.82
C ASN A 137 -14.61 -11.69 -2.86
N ASP A 138 -14.53 -10.36 -2.74
CA ASP A 138 -15.62 -9.60 -2.13
C ASP A 138 -16.83 -9.54 -3.09
N PRO A 139 -17.97 -10.17 -2.76
CA PRO A 139 -19.13 -10.23 -3.65
C PRO A 139 -19.76 -8.85 -3.90
N ILE A 140 -19.62 -7.91 -2.95
CA ILE A 140 -20.21 -6.56 -3.07
C ILE A 140 -19.46 -5.74 -4.11
N TRP A 141 -18.15 -5.95 -4.23
CA TRP A 141 -17.27 -5.23 -5.16
C TRP A 141 -16.92 -6.04 -6.42
N SER A 142 -17.61 -7.16 -6.65
CA SER A 142 -17.32 -8.12 -7.73
C SER A 142 -17.43 -7.56 -9.16
N GLN A 143 -18.07 -6.40 -9.35
CA GLN A 143 -18.26 -5.76 -10.66
C GLN A 143 -17.37 -4.53 -10.87
N VAL A 144 -16.57 -4.15 -9.88
CA VAL A 144 -15.66 -3.00 -10.01
C VAL A 144 -14.48 -3.45 -10.88
N GLU A 145 -14.21 -2.84 -12.02
CA GLU A 145 -13.04 -3.17 -12.86
C GLU A 145 -12.06 -1.99 -12.99
N ALA A 146 -12.53 -0.77 -12.73
CA ALA A 146 -11.74 0.44 -12.74
C ALA A 146 -12.10 1.38 -11.57
N LEU A 147 -11.29 2.42 -11.37
CA LEU A 147 -11.49 3.40 -10.30
C LEU A 147 -12.86 4.10 -10.43
N GLU A 148 -13.34 4.32 -11.65
CA GLU A 148 -14.60 5.01 -11.94
C GLU A 148 -15.84 4.21 -11.52
N ASP A 149 -15.69 2.89 -11.33
CA ASP A 149 -16.77 2.04 -10.82
C ASP A 149 -16.96 2.20 -9.30
N LEU A 150 -16.01 2.84 -8.61
CA LEU A 150 -16.13 3.15 -7.19
C LEU A 150 -16.96 4.43 -6.95
N PRO A 151 -17.72 4.50 -5.84
CA PRO A 151 -18.37 5.74 -5.44
C PRO A 151 -17.34 6.85 -5.26
N SER A 152 -17.50 7.99 -5.96
CA SER A 152 -16.57 9.13 -5.85
C SER A 152 -16.36 9.59 -4.41
N ALA A 153 -17.40 9.50 -3.57
CA ALA A 153 -17.34 9.83 -2.15
C ALA A 153 -16.33 8.97 -1.35
N LEU A 154 -16.01 7.76 -1.81
CA LEU A 154 -14.96 6.92 -1.22
C LEU A 154 -13.58 7.48 -1.57
N ILE A 155 -13.38 7.87 -2.84
CA ILE A 155 -12.12 8.46 -3.33
C ILE A 155 -11.87 9.82 -2.65
N ASP A 156 -12.91 10.65 -2.54
CA ASP A 156 -12.85 11.94 -1.83
C ASP A 156 -12.46 11.75 -0.35
N ARG A 157 -12.98 10.69 0.29
CA ARG A 157 -12.66 10.37 1.69
C ARG A 157 -11.22 9.90 1.86
N LEU A 158 -10.71 9.07 0.94
CA LEU A 158 -9.31 8.65 0.93
C LEU A 158 -8.38 9.85 0.74
N ARG A 159 -8.66 10.68 -0.27
CA ARG A 159 -7.93 11.93 -0.52
C ARG A 159 -7.91 12.81 0.74
N HIS A 160 -9.08 13.08 1.32
CA HIS A 160 -9.19 13.90 2.52
C HIS A 160 -8.42 13.32 3.71
N TYR A 161 -8.44 12.00 3.89
CA TYR A 161 -7.68 11.34 4.96
C TYR A 161 -6.18 11.64 4.82
N PHE A 162 -5.59 11.38 3.66
CA PHE A 162 -4.15 11.59 3.44
C PHE A 162 -3.75 13.06 3.45
N GLU A 163 -4.62 13.98 3.02
CA GLU A 163 -4.36 15.43 3.12
C GLU A 163 -4.33 15.93 4.58
N THR A 164 -5.03 15.27 5.51
CA THR A 164 -5.29 15.83 6.85
C THR A 164 -4.73 15.02 8.01
N TYR A 165 -4.38 13.74 7.85
CA TYR A 165 -3.99 12.87 8.98
C TYR A 165 -2.72 13.32 9.74
N LYS A 166 -1.86 14.12 9.09
CA LYS A 166 -0.66 14.75 9.68
C LYS A 166 -0.85 16.24 10.00
N ALA A 167 -1.96 16.86 9.59
CA ALA A 167 -2.18 18.29 9.74
C ALA A 167 -2.34 18.68 11.22
N LEU A 168 -1.72 19.80 11.61
CA LEU A 168 -1.91 20.41 12.93
C LEU A 168 -2.93 21.56 12.80
N PRO A 169 -3.64 21.93 13.87
CA PRO A 169 -4.63 23.03 13.82
C PRO A 169 -4.10 24.34 13.24
N ASP A 170 -2.83 24.65 13.50
CA ASP A 170 -2.19 25.91 13.09
C ASP A 170 -1.13 25.72 11.99
N GLN A 171 -0.94 24.50 11.48
CA GLN A 171 0.08 24.20 10.49
C GLN A 171 -0.43 23.13 9.52
N PRO A 172 -0.65 23.47 8.24
CA PRO A 172 -1.02 22.47 7.24
C PRO A 172 0.11 21.45 7.07
N ALA A 173 -0.25 20.22 6.72
CA ALA A 173 0.73 19.22 6.32
C ALA A 173 1.36 19.62 4.97
N ASP A 174 2.63 19.30 4.77
CA ASP A 174 3.31 19.48 3.49
C ASP A 174 2.99 18.32 2.54
N ILE A 175 1.70 18.17 2.24
CA ILE A 175 1.14 17.08 1.43
C ILE A 175 0.38 17.69 0.26
N SER A 176 0.58 17.15 -0.93
CA SER A 176 -0.24 17.46 -2.10
C SER A 176 -0.69 16.20 -2.81
N ILE A 177 -1.97 16.15 -3.19
CA ILE A 177 -2.57 14.99 -3.88
C ILE A 177 -3.23 15.48 -5.17
N ALA A 178 -2.72 15.05 -6.32
CA ALA A 178 -3.30 15.42 -7.62
C ALA A 178 -4.58 14.60 -7.92
N ALA A 179 -5.12 14.68 -9.14
CA ALA A 179 -6.26 13.85 -9.53
C ALA A 179 -5.91 12.37 -9.41
N ALA A 180 -6.85 11.55 -8.93
CA ALA A 180 -6.65 10.11 -8.87
C ALA A 180 -6.44 9.55 -10.29
N TYR A 181 -5.59 8.54 -10.43
CA TYR A 181 -5.31 7.90 -11.71
C TYR A 181 -5.91 6.50 -11.78
N GLY A 182 -6.18 6.07 -13.02
CA GLY A 182 -6.78 4.77 -13.29
C GLY A 182 -5.80 3.61 -13.17
N ARG A 183 -6.34 2.40 -13.35
CA ARG A 183 -5.63 1.13 -13.21
C ARG A 183 -4.31 1.03 -13.99
N GLU A 184 -4.28 1.50 -15.24
CA GLU A 184 -3.10 1.40 -16.10
C GLU A 184 -1.88 2.08 -15.47
N HIS A 185 -2.02 3.31 -15.00
CA HIS A 185 -0.92 4.02 -14.35
C HIS A 185 -0.57 3.41 -12.98
N ALA A 186 -1.57 2.90 -12.23
CA ALA A 186 -1.31 2.17 -10.99
C ALA A 186 -0.43 0.93 -11.23
N GLU A 187 -0.69 0.20 -12.32
CA GLU A 187 0.12 -0.95 -12.72
C GLU A 187 1.54 -0.54 -13.13
N GLU A 188 1.73 0.62 -13.79
CA GLU A 188 3.06 1.19 -14.08
C GLU A 188 3.85 1.51 -12.80
N VAL A 189 3.20 2.14 -11.81
CA VAL A 189 3.82 2.47 -10.52
C VAL A 189 4.23 1.19 -9.78
N ILE A 190 3.38 0.16 -9.75
CA ILE A 190 3.71 -1.14 -9.13
C ILE A 190 4.90 -1.80 -9.85
N GLN A 191 4.92 -1.80 -11.18
CA GLN A 191 6.04 -2.35 -11.95
C GLN A 191 7.35 -1.60 -11.67
N ALA A 192 7.30 -0.27 -11.59
CA ALA A 192 8.46 0.55 -11.22
C ALA A 192 8.95 0.19 -9.81
N ALA A 193 8.03 0.07 -8.85
CA ALA A 193 8.38 -0.26 -7.47
C ALA A 193 8.95 -1.69 -7.32
N MET A 194 8.47 -2.66 -8.10
CA MET A 194 9.05 -4.01 -8.16
C MET A 194 10.48 -3.98 -8.72
N LYS A 195 10.70 -3.18 -9.79
CA LYS A 195 12.02 -3.04 -10.41
C LYS A 195 13.01 -2.35 -9.48
N ASP A 196 12.58 -1.28 -8.81
CA ASP A 196 13.35 -0.57 -7.79
C ASP A 196 13.74 -1.52 -6.64
N TYR A 197 12.82 -2.38 -6.20
CA TYR A 197 13.11 -3.41 -5.20
C TYR A 197 14.18 -4.40 -5.67
N GLU A 198 14.08 -4.88 -6.92
CA GLU A 198 15.09 -5.77 -7.49
C GLU A 198 16.47 -5.11 -7.63
N MET A 199 16.53 -3.82 -7.95
CA MET A 199 17.79 -3.08 -8.02
C MET A 199 18.42 -2.90 -6.64
N GLU A 200 17.61 -2.56 -5.63
CA GLU A 200 18.08 -2.32 -4.27
C GLU A 200 18.47 -3.62 -3.55
N PHE A 201 17.65 -4.68 -3.69
CA PHE A 201 17.77 -5.90 -2.88
C PHE A 201 18.12 -7.17 -3.69
N GLY A 202 18.02 -7.16 -5.01
CA GLY A 202 18.26 -8.34 -5.86
C GLY A 202 19.74 -8.67 -6.11
N GLY A 203 20.66 -7.77 -5.74
CA GLY A 203 22.08 -7.82 -6.11
C GLY A 203 23.01 -8.73 -5.29
N GLY A 204 22.55 -9.49 -4.28
CA GLY A 204 23.48 -10.28 -3.47
C GLY A 204 22.86 -11.37 -2.62
N ASN A 205 23.28 -12.61 -2.89
CA ASN A 205 23.20 -13.83 -2.07
C ASN A 205 21.94 -14.02 -1.22
N GLY A 206 21.17 -15.04 -1.62
CA GLY A 206 19.95 -15.53 -0.99
C GLY A 206 19.87 -15.34 0.52
N PHE A 207 18.65 -15.01 0.95
CA PHE A 207 18.19 -15.14 2.33
C PHE A 207 18.87 -16.34 3.01
N PRO A 208 19.45 -16.17 4.21
CA PRO A 208 19.99 -17.29 4.97
C PRO A 208 18.95 -18.37 5.26
#